data_AF-A0A674E7E2-F1
#
_entry.id   AF-A0A674E7E2-F1
#
_cell.length_a   1.000
_cell.length_b   1.000
_cell.length_c   1.000
_cell.angle_alpha   90.00
_cell.angle_beta   90.00
_cell.angle_gamma   90.00
#
_symmetry.space_group_name_H-M   'P 1'
#
loop_
_entity.id
_entity.type
_entity.pdbx_description
1 polymer ?
#
loop_
_entity_poly.entity_id
_entity_poly.type
_entity_poly.pdbx_seq_one_letter_code
_entity_poly.pdbx_strand_id
1 'polypeptide(L)'
;MFDGYDSCSEESTSSSSSEDSEDEVPSIPASLPIIKNNGQVYTYPDGKAGMATCEMCGMVGVRDAFYSKTKRFCSVSCSRSYSSNSKKASIMARLQGKPPTKKAKVLQKQPLMAKLAAYAQYQASQQQQNLAKSKAGESPIPVECFDWGRYICSNNLVGAPVSCFKHVPMGTCWGDLAEGVRVEVLNSDTNLSTKVYWIAGIVKLAGFKALLRYEGFDNDTIRDFWCNLCVPEIHPVGWCASSGKPLVPPKSIQNKYSNWKAFLVKRLTGAKTLPPDFAAKVHENMQFPFKKLMRVEVVDKTHLCRTRVALVEQVIGGRLRLVYEESSDDFWCHMYSPLIHAIGWSRSIGHRFKRSDVSKKIDGQMDAPAPLFAKVKDVDQSGEWFKDGMKLEAIDPLNLSAICVATVRKVLADGYLMIAIDGSEAADGSDWFCYHSTSPSIFPAGFCGINNIELTPPRAFRKSQRRAVFGRWVTKANQTLNVTLSMVKLIIMLWMMY
;
A
#
# COMPACT_ATOMS: atom_id res chain seq x y z
N MET A 1 -77.87 7.28 20.93
CA MET A 1 -78.63 6.06 20.59
C MET A 1 -77.58 4.97 20.38
N PHE A 2 -77.22 4.25 21.44
CA PHE A 2 -77.76 2.91 21.80
C PHE A 2 -77.33 1.87 20.74
N ASP A 3 -76.73 0.72 21.00
CA ASP A 3 -76.12 0.06 22.15
C ASP A 3 -75.31 -1.12 21.57
N GLY A 4 -74.46 -1.73 22.38
CA GLY A 4 -73.81 -2.99 22.05
C GLY A 4 -74.78 -4.17 21.95
N TYR A 5 -74.32 -5.25 21.32
CA TYR A 5 -74.83 -6.59 21.56
C TYR A 5 -73.68 -7.59 21.52
N ASP A 6 -73.50 -8.22 22.67
CA ASP A 6 -72.72 -9.42 22.92
C ASP A 6 -73.66 -10.63 22.70
N SER A 7 -73.15 -11.77 22.25
CA SER A 7 -73.87 -13.04 22.36
C SER A 7 -72.92 -14.22 22.42
N CYS A 8 -73.00 -14.84 23.60
CA CYS A 8 -72.39 -16.06 24.11
C CYS A 8 -72.76 -17.33 23.34
N SER A 9 -71.93 -18.37 23.50
CA SER A 9 -72.25 -19.77 23.90
C SER A 9 -70.92 -20.58 23.82
N GLU A 10 -70.27 -21.00 24.91
CA GLU A 10 -70.53 -22.22 25.73
C GLU A 10 -70.41 -23.51 24.87
N GLU A 11 -69.63 -24.58 25.13
CA GLU A 11 -69.21 -25.35 26.32
C GLU A 11 -68.02 -26.29 25.90
N SER A 12 -66.92 -26.47 26.64
CA SER A 12 -66.65 -27.37 27.80
C SER A 12 -65.92 -28.69 27.47
N THR A 13 -64.71 -28.83 28.04
CA THR A 13 -64.08 -30.06 28.65
C THR A 13 -63.69 -31.25 27.73
N SER A 14 -62.62 -32.03 27.90
CA SER A 14 -61.60 -32.23 28.96
C SER A 14 -60.44 -33.11 28.46
N SER A 15 -59.21 -32.73 28.83
CA SER A 15 -57.99 -33.50 29.18
C SER A 15 -57.76 -34.96 28.74
N SER A 16 -56.56 -35.22 28.16
CA SER A 16 -55.68 -36.32 28.58
C SER A 16 -54.22 -36.05 28.17
N SER A 17 -53.31 -36.31 29.11
CA SER A 17 -51.85 -36.11 29.13
C SER A 17 -51.06 -37.05 28.22
N SER A 18 -49.95 -36.58 27.63
CA SER A 18 -48.67 -37.30 27.53
C SER A 18 -47.55 -36.29 27.26
N GLU A 19 -46.51 -36.35 28.07
CA GLU A 19 -45.26 -35.59 27.94
C GLU A 19 -44.44 -36.12 26.75
N ASP A 20 -43.89 -35.22 25.92
CA ASP A 20 -42.51 -35.38 25.41
C ASP A 20 -42.05 -34.07 24.76
N SER A 21 -40.85 -33.67 25.15
CA SER A 21 -40.21 -32.38 24.94
C SER A 21 -39.23 -32.43 23.75
N GLU A 22 -39.48 -31.61 22.73
CA GLU A 22 -38.46 -31.24 21.74
C GLU A 22 -38.53 -29.73 21.48
N ASP A 23 -37.55 -29.00 22.01
CA ASP A 23 -37.35 -27.56 21.83
C ASP A 23 -37.16 -27.19 20.34
N GLU A 24 -38.06 -26.35 19.83
CA GLU A 24 -37.95 -25.73 18.51
C GLU A 24 -36.72 -24.81 18.44
N VAL A 25 -35.94 -24.98 17.37
CA VAL A 25 -34.81 -24.12 17.02
C VAL A 25 -35.33 -22.75 16.55
N PRO A 26 -34.94 -21.62 17.18
CA PRO A 26 -35.38 -20.31 16.71
C PRO A 26 -34.73 -19.95 15.37
N SER A 27 -35.57 -19.62 14.40
CA SER A 27 -35.22 -19.14 13.07
C SER A 27 -34.32 -17.89 13.09
N ILE A 28 -33.20 -17.94 12.36
CA ILE A 28 -32.23 -16.85 12.18
C ILE A 28 -32.84 -15.76 11.27
N PRO A 29 -32.76 -14.45 11.61
CA PRO A 29 -33.20 -13.39 10.72
C PRO A 29 -32.25 -13.27 9.51
N ALA A 30 -32.81 -13.43 8.31
CA ALA A 30 -32.14 -13.10 7.06
C ALA A 30 -32.19 -11.58 6.82
N SER A 31 -31.23 -10.83 7.35
CA SER A 31 -30.88 -9.51 6.77
C SER A 31 -29.51 -9.04 7.27
N LEU A 32 -28.51 -9.12 6.39
CA LEU A 32 -27.31 -8.28 6.48
C LEU A 32 -27.54 -7.06 5.57
N PRO A 33 -27.12 -5.85 5.97
CA PRO A 33 -27.41 -4.63 5.22
C PRO A 33 -26.73 -4.67 3.84
N ILE A 34 -27.56 -4.57 2.80
CA ILE A 34 -27.14 -4.34 1.42
C ILE A 34 -26.60 -2.92 1.36
N ILE A 35 -25.28 -2.77 1.25
CA ILE A 35 -24.66 -1.48 0.94
C ILE A 35 -24.87 -1.22 -0.55
N LYS A 36 -25.83 -0.35 -0.86
CA LYS A 36 -26.09 0.13 -2.22
C LYS A 36 -25.02 1.16 -2.59
N ASN A 37 -24.22 0.87 -3.60
CA ASN A 37 -23.53 1.91 -4.37
C ASN A 37 -23.77 1.64 -5.87
N ASN A 38 -24.22 2.66 -6.59
CA ASN A 38 -24.46 2.69 -8.05
C ASN A 38 -25.38 1.63 -8.69
N GLY A 39 -26.43 1.17 -7.99
CA GLY A 39 -27.60 0.58 -8.66
C GLY A 39 -27.41 -0.73 -9.43
N GLN A 40 -26.23 -1.36 -9.43
CA GLN A 40 -26.00 -2.67 -10.01
C GLN A 40 -25.99 -3.75 -8.94
N VAL A 41 -27.06 -4.55 -8.92
CA VAL A 41 -27.11 -5.83 -8.22
C VAL A 41 -26.33 -6.83 -9.08
N TYR A 42 -25.16 -7.27 -8.63
CA TYR A 42 -24.43 -8.36 -9.30
C TYR A 42 -25.10 -9.71 -9.02
N THR A 43 -26.11 -10.03 -9.81
CA THR A 43 -26.52 -11.40 -10.13
C THR A 43 -25.76 -11.83 -11.39
N TYR A 44 -24.90 -12.85 -11.27
CA TYR A 44 -24.22 -13.48 -12.40
C TYR A 44 -25.22 -14.29 -13.26
N PRO A 45 -24.85 -14.68 -14.51
CA PRO A 45 -25.78 -15.18 -15.54
C PRO A 45 -26.58 -16.45 -15.22
N ASP A 46 -26.34 -17.12 -14.07
CA ASP A 46 -27.05 -18.33 -13.64
C ASP A 46 -27.91 -18.15 -12.36
N GLY A 47 -27.94 -16.94 -11.78
CA GLY A 47 -28.74 -16.63 -10.59
C GLY A 47 -28.33 -17.34 -9.30
N LYS A 48 -27.19 -18.06 -9.24
CA LYS A 48 -26.77 -18.77 -8.02
C LYS A 48 -25.64 -18.05 -7.29
N ALA A 49 -26.01 -17.27 -6.28
CA ALA A 49 -25.07 -16.77 -5.28
C ALA A 49 -24.30 -17.94 -4.63
N GLY A 50 -22.97 -17.86 -4.64
CA GLY A 50 -22.15 -18.79 -3.90
C GLY A 50 -20.78 -18.22 -3.65
N MET A 51 -20.46 -17.90 -2.39
CA MET A 51 -19.08 -17.90 -1.94
C MET A 51 -18.74 -19.31 -1.46
N ALA A 52 -17.58 -19.81 -1.83
CA ALA A 52 -17.06 -21.07 -1.32
C ALA A 52 -15.95 -20.81 -0.30
N THR A 53 -15.80 -21.73 0.65
CA THR A 53 -14.70 -21.73 1.63
C THR A 53 -13.89 -22.99 1.40
N CYS A 54 -12.57 -22.84 1.27
CA CYS A 54 -11.70 -23.95 0.98
C CYS A 54 -11.54 -24.77 2.26
N GLU A 55 -11.94 -26.03 2.22
CA GLU A 55 -11.91 -26.89 3.40
C GLU A 55 -10.49 -27.26 3.86
N MET A 56 -9.46 -26.95 3.06
CA MET A 56 -8.07 -27.13 3.47
C MET A 56 -7.41 -25.90 4.07
N CYS A 57 -7.54 -24.75 3.41
CA CYS A 57 -6.77 -23.56 3.76
C CYS A 57 -7.63 -22.42 4.30
N GLY A 58 -8.95 -22.61 4.40
CA GLY A 58 -9.90 -21.61 4.90
C GLY A 58 -10.11 -20.41 3.96
N MET A 59 -9.47 -20.38 2.79
CA MET A 59 -9.62 -19.31 1.80
C MET A 59 -11.08 -19.19 1.34
N VAL A 60 -11.59 -17.96 1.26
CA VAL A 60 -12.92 -17.67 0.71
C VAL A 60 -12.79 -16.91 -0.59
N GLY A 61 -13.67 -17.21 -1.52
CA GLY A 61 -13.83 -16.46 -2.75
C GLY A 61 -15.09 -16.88 -3.49
N VAL A 62 -15.27 -16.33 -4.68
CA VAL A 62 -16.38 -16.68 -5.58
C VAL A 62 -16.35 -18.18 -5.86
N ARG A 63 -17.48 -18.88 -5.66
CA ARG A 63 -17.60 -20.34 -5.79
C ARG A 63 -17.17 -20.82 -7.18
N ASP A 64 -17.41 -20.06 -8.23
CA ASP A 64 -17.00 -20.48 -9.58
C ASP A 64 -15.48 -20.47 -9.79
N ALA A 65 -14.77 -19.63 -9.03
CA ALA A 65 -13.31 -19.59 -9.00
C ALA A 65 -12.68 -20.73 -8.17
N PHE A 66 -13.49 -21.60 -7.55
CA PHE A 66 -13.01 -22.76 -6.81
C PHE A 66 -12.79 -23.96 -7.74
N TYR A 67 -11.79 -24.75 -7.38
CA TYR A 67 -11.40 -25.97 -8.05
C TYR A 67 -12.37 -27.12 -7.73
N SER A 68 -12.52 -28.04 -8.71
CA SER A 68 -13.40 -29.23 -8.73
C SER A 68 -14.87 -28.99 -9.13
N LYS A 69 -15.58 -30.06 -9.54
CA LYS A 69 -17.03 -30.02 -9.82
C LYS A 69 -17.85 -29.66 -8.57
N THR A 70 -17.34 -29.96 -7.37
CA THR A 70 -18.01 -29.69 -6.09
C THR A 70 -17.64 -28.35 -5.48
N LYS A 71 -16.68 -27.62 -6.06
CA LYS A 71 -16.26 -26.27 -5.63
C LYS A 71 -15.85 -26.16 -4.16
N ARG A 72 -15.37 -27.26 -3.57
CA ARG A 72 -14.96 -27.37 -2.14
C ARG A 72 -13.54 -26.91 -1.85
N PHE A 73 -12.71 -26.75 -2.87
CA PHE A 73 -11.28 -26.45 -2.70
C PHE A 73 -10.87 -25.28 -3.58
N CYS A 74 -10.02 -24.38 -3.09
CA CYS A 74 -9.55 -23.24 -3.88
C CYS A 74 -8.54 -23.65 -4.98
N SER A 75 -8.02 -24.89 -4.93
CA SER A 75 -7.02 -25.41 -5.88
C SER A 75 -6.92 -26.93 -5.93
N VAL A 76 -6.26 -27.45 -6.97
CA VAL A 76 -5.86 -28.87 -7.11
C VAL A 76 -5.06 -29.32 -5.90
N SER A 77 -4.10 -28.50 -5.46
CA SER A 77 -3.24 -28.79 -4.32
C SER A 77 -4.03 -28.92 -3.03
N CYS A 78 -4.97 -28.01 -2.77
CA CYS A 78 -5.87 -28.13 -1.61
C CYS A 78 -6.71 -29.41 -1.70
N SER A 79 -7.29 -29.74 -2.86
CA SER A 79 -8.04 -30.98 -3.01
C SER A 79 -7.19 -32.23 -2.73
N ARG A 80 -5.98 -32.31 -3.28
CA ARG A 80 -5.05 -33.43 -3.08
C ARG A 80 -4.58 -33.54 -1.64
N SER A 81 -4.25 -32.41 -1.01
CA SER A 81 -3.83 -32.35 0.39
C SER A 81 -4.95 -32.74 1.35
N TYR A 82 -6.22 -32.42 1.04
CA TYR A 82 -7.37 -32.87 1.82
C TYR A 82 -7.52 -34.39 1.77
N SER A 83 -7.46 -34.97 0.58
CA SER A 83 -7.57 -36.42 0.39
C SER A 83 -6.43 -37.19 1.06
N SER A 84 -5.20 -36.67 1.02
CA SER A 84 -4.05 -37.31 1.67
C SER A 84 -4.13 -37.21 3.19
N ASN A 85 -4.61 -36.10 3.74
CA ASN A 85 -4.81 -35.95 5.19
C ASN A 85 -5.96 -36.82 5.71
N SER A 86 -7.05 -36.94 4.92
CA SER A 86 -8.16 -37.84 5.22
C SER A 86 -7.72 -39.31 5.25
N LYS A 87 -6.85 -39.74 4.32
CA LYS A 87 -6.27 -41.10 4.32
C LYS A 87 -5.36 -41.33 5.54
N LYS A 88 -4.49 -40.37 5.89
CA LYS A 88 -3.65 -40.48 7.11
C LYS A 88 -4.48 -40.56 8.38
N ALA A 89 -5.52 -39.73 8.51
CA ALA A 89 -6.44 -39.77 9.64
C ALA A 89 -7.21 -41.10 9.72
N SER A 90 -7.63 -41.65 8.57
CA SER A 90 -8.32 -42.95 8.51
C SER A 90 -7.40 -44.13 8.86
N ILE A 91 -6.12 -44.09 8.48
CA ILE A 91 -5.13 -45.12 8.83
C ILE A 91 -4.79 -45.05 10.32
N MET A 92 -4.57 -43.84 10.86
CA MET A 92 -4.35 -43.62 12.29
C MET A 92 -5.54 -44.08 13.15
N ALA A 93 -6.77 -43.82 12.71
CA ALA A 93 -7.98 -44.28 13.40
C ALA A 93 -8.10 -45.82 13.43
N ARG A 94 -7.72 -46.51 12.34
CA ARG A 94 -7.69 -47.98 12.27
C ARG A 94 -6.61 -48.60 13.17
N LEU A 95 -5.44 -47.98 13.25
CA LEU A 95 -4.36 -48.42 14.15
C LEU A 95 -4.70 -48.21 15.64
N GLN A 96 -5.63 -47.30 15.97
CA GLN A 96 -6.07 -46.99 17.33
C GLN A 96 -7.42 -47.64 17.70
N GLY A 97 -7.99 -48.49 16.85
CA GLY A 97 -9.21 -49.26 17.14
C GLY A 97 -10.49 -48.42 17.31
N LYS A 98 -10.55 -47.18 16.81
CA LYS A 98 -11.75 -46.31 16.93
C LYS A 98 -12.46 -46.12 15.59
N PRO A 99 -13.81 -45.99 15.54
CA PRO A 99 -14.53 -45.76 14.30
C PRO A 99 -14.12 -44.40 13.68
N PRO A 100 -14.04 -44.28 12.35
CA PRO A 100 -13.61 -43.04 11.70
C PRO A 100 -14.68 -41.95 11.84
N THR A 101 -14.39 -40.88 12.56
CA THR A 101 -15.23 -39.67 12.63
C THR A 101 -14.94 -38.73 11.45
N LYS A 102 -15.99 -38.13 10.86
CA LYS A 102 -15.96 -37.34 9.61
C LYS A 102 -15.25 -35.97 9.68
N LYS A 103 -14.46 -35.66 10.72
CA LYS A 103 -13.74 -34.37 10.82
C LYS A 103 -12.27 -34.58 11.17
N ALA A 104 -11.42 -34.69 10.15
CA ALA A 104 -9.97 -34.72 10.32
C ALA A 104 -9.45 -33.31 10.66
N LYS A 105 -8.78 -33.14 11.81
CA LYS A 105 -7.97 -31.96 12.12
C LYS A 105 -6.68 -32.00 11.29
N VAL A 106 -6.46 -30.98 10.47
CA VAL A 106 -5.36 -30.87 9.51
C VAL A 106 -4.10 -30.34 10.19
N LEU A 107 -3.04 -31.16 10.25
CA LEU A 107 -1.69 -30.72 10.58
C LEU A 107 -1.10 -29.97 9.36
N GLN A 108 -0.77 -28.68 9.51
CA GLN A 108 -0.15 -27.87 8.45
C GLN A 108 1.30 -28.30 8.24
N LYS A 109 1.70 -28.59 6.98
CA LYS A 109 3.12 -28.66 6.59
C LYS A 109 3.37 -27.74 5.39
N GLN A 110 4.43 -26.95 5.54
CA GLN A 110 4.86 -25.83 4.70
C GLN A 110 5.53 -26.30 3.40
N PRO A 111 5.14 -25.76 2.23
CA PRO A 111 5.93 -25.89 0.99
C PRO A 111 6.65 -24.60 0.57
N LEU A 112 6.36 -23.44 1.18
CA LEU A 112 6.97 -22.15 0.80
C LEU A 112 8.20 -21.77 1.66
N MET A 113 8.83 -22.73 2.34
CA MET A 113 9.99 -22.42 3.20
C MET A 113 11.27 -22.19 2.41
N ALA A 114 11.45 -22.73 1.20
CA ALA A 114 12.76 -22.70 0.53
C ALA A 114 13.18 -21.31 -0.01
N LYS A 115 12.23 -20.47 -0.46
CA LYS A 115 12.52 -19.08 -0.89
C LYS A 115 12.47 -18.08 0.27
N LEU A 116 11.56 -18.30 1.23
CA LEU A 116 11.53 -17.54 2.49
C LEU A 116 12.79 -17.81 3.33
N ALA A 117 13.37 -19.02 3.29
CA ALA A 117 14.63 -19.33 3.95
C ALA A 117 15.81 -18.60 3.33
N ALA A 118 15.87 -18.44 1.99
CA ALA A 118 16.94 -17.67 1.36
C ALA A 118 16.86 -16.17 1.71
N TYR A 119 15.65 -15.61 1.79
CA TYR A 119 15.42 -14.22 2.22
C TYR A 119 15.62 -14.03 3.74
N ALA A 120 15.18 -14.99 4.55
CA ALA A 120 15.39 -15.01 6.00
C ALA A 120 16.86 -15.26 6.37
N GLN A 121 17.61 -16.02 5.58
CA GLN A 121 19.08 -16.19 5.74
C GLN A 121 19.82 -14.89 5.40
N TYR A 122 19.38 -14.15 4.38
CA TYR A 122 19.90 -12.82 4.07
C TYR A 122 19.60 -11.82 5.20
N GLN A 123 18.38 -11.80 5.74
CA GLN A 123 18.04 -10.98 6.91
C GLN A 123 18.77 -11.43 8.19
N ALA A 124 18.97 -12.73 8.39
CA ALA A 124 19.71 -13.28 9.52
C ALA A 124 21.22 -12.99 9.45
N SER A 125 21.81 -12.93 8.25
CA SER A 125 23.21 -12.48 8.07
C SER A 125 23.40 -10.99 8.42
N GLN A 126 22.40 -10.15 8.18
CA GLN A 126 22.38 -8.74 8.59
C GLN A 126 22.18 -8.59 10.11
N GLN A 127 21.35 -9.45 10.74
CA GLN A 127 21.23 -9.49 12.20
C GLN A 127 22.47 -10.05 12.90
N GLN A 128 23.14 -11.08 12.37
CA GLN A 128 24.37 -11.61 12.96
C GLN A 128 25.56 -10.64 12.87
N GLN A 129 25.65 -9.81 11.82
CA GLN A 129 26.62 -8.71 11.79
C GLN A 129 26.32 -7.62 12.84
N ASN A 130 25.06 -7.40 13.20
CA ASN A 130 24.67 -6.47 14.25
C ASN A 130 24.80 -7.05 15.68
N LEU A 131 24.59 -8.36 15.87
CA LEU A 131 24.78 -9.03 17.17
C LEU A 131 26.26 -9.35 17.49
N ALA A 132 27.13 -9.49 16.49
CA ALA A 132 28.57 -9.65 16.74
C ALA A 132 29.22 -8.36 17.27
N LYS A 133 28.66 -7.18 16.96
CA LYS A 133 29.09 -5.88 17.52
C LYS A 133 28.59 -5.62 18.94
N SER A 134 27.66 -6.40 19.47
CA SER A 134 27.11 -6.22 20.83
C SER A 134 27.72 -7.14 21.89
N LYS A 135 28.76 -7.92 21.55
CA LYS A 135 29.46 -8.82 22.49
C LYS A 135 30.92 -8.46 22.76
N ALA A 136 31.48 -7.46 22.08
CA ALA A 136 32.69 -6.79 22.53
C ALA A 136 32.24 -5.53 23.29
N GLY A 137 32.64 -5.38 24.55
CA GLY A 137 32.27 -4.27 25.43
C GLY A 137 32.85 -2.92 25.02
N GLU A 138 32.66 -2.52 23.77
CA GLU A 138 32.87 -1.15 23.31
C GLU A 138 31.56 -0.38 23.52
N SER A 139 31.67 0.74 24.24
CA SER A 139 30.64 1.78 24.31
C SER A 139 29.97 1.99 22.95
N PRO A 140 28.65 2.20 22.85
CA PRO A 140 28.00 2.43 21.56
C PRO A 140 28.62 3.69 20.96
N ILE A 141 29.52 3.49 19.99
CA ILE A 141 30.00 4.56 19.12
C ILE A 141 28.72 5.17 18.55
N PRO A 142 28.45 6.47 18.75
CA PRO A 142 27.29 7.09 18.16
C PRO A 142 27.39 6.83 16.66
N VAL A 143 26.46 6.05 16.11
CA VAL A 143 26.36 5.94 14.65
C VAL A 143 26.04 7.36 14.20
N GLU A 144 27.05 8.07 13.67
CA GLU A 144 26.83 9.39 13.11
C GLU A 144 25.70 9.25 12.09
N CYS A 145 24.58 9.90 12.40
CA CYS A 145 23.43 9.89 11.52
C CYS A 145 23.85 10.48 10.17
N PHE A 146 23.42 9.87 9.07
CA PHE A 146 23.78 10.32 7.74
C PHE A 146 23.40 11.80 7.52
N ASP A 147 24.39 12.65 7.24
CA ASP A 147 24.19 14.07 6.97
C ASP A 147 24.07 14.34 5.47
N TRP A 148 22.83 14.53 5.02
CA TRP A 148 22.50 14.95 3.65
C TRP A 148 23.22 16.22 3.22
N GLY A 149 23.35 17.21 4.09
CA GLY A 149 23.93 18.50 3.73
C GLY A 149 25.40 18.37 3.35
N ARG A 150 26.16 17.65 4.19
CA ARG A 150 27.55 17.29 3.91
C ARG A 150 27.66 16.45 2.63
N TYR A 151 26.83 15.42 2.50
CA TYR A 151 26.86 14.54 1.32
C TYR A 151 26.59 15.28 0.00
N ILE A 152 25.62 16.20 -0.02
CA ILE A 152 25.27 16.99 -1.20
C ILE A 152 26.39 17.97 -1.55
N CYS A 153 26.95 18.68 -0.57
CA CYS A 153 28.03 19.63 -0.81
C CYS A 153 29.32 18.95 -1.25
N SER A 154 29.76 17.91 -0.54
CA SER A 154 31.02 17.21 -0.83
C SER A 154 31.08 16.58 -2.22
N ASN A 155 29.94 16.19 -2.77
CA ASN A 155 29.86 15.50 -4.06
C ASN A 155 29.25 16.38 -5.18
N ASN A 156 28.99 17.66 -4.91
CA ASN A 156 28.29 18.58 -5.83
C ASN A 156 27.00 18.00 -6.44
N LEU A 157 26.18 17.37 -5.59
CA LEU A 157 24.95 16.71 -6.03
C LEU A 157 23.78 17.69 -6.07
N VAL A 158 22.70 17.27 -6.75
CA VAL A 158 21.42 17.96 -6.82
C VAL A 158 20.35 17.06 -6.22
N GLY A 159 19.64 17.56 -5.21
CA GLY A 159 18.50 16.86 -4.64
C GLY A 159 17.27 17.01 -5.53
N ALA A 160 16.52 15.93 -5.73
CA ALA A 160 15.23 16.01 -6.43
C ALA A 160 14.30 17.02 -5.70
N PRO A 161 13.69 17.97 -6.41
CA PRO A 161 12.77 18.94 -5.81
C PRO A 161 11.56 18.26 -5.14
N VAL A 162 11.02 18.86 -4.08
CA VAL A 162 9.82 18.34 -3.38
C VAL A 162 8.62 18.22 -4.32
N SER A 163 8.49 19.14 -5.28
CA SER A 163 7.42 19.14 -6.28
C SER A 163 7.40 17.91 -7.20
N CYS A 164 8.51 17.17 -7.31
CA CYS A 164 8.53 15.89 -8.02
C CYS A 164 7.75 14.79 -7.29
N PHE A 165 7.46 14.97 -5.99
CA PHE A 165 6.82 13.98 -5.14
C PHE A 165 5.42 14.43 -4.72
N LYS A 166 4.40 14.17 -5.56
CA LYS A 166 3.01 14.61 -5.29
C LYS A 166 2.39 14.07 -4.00
N HIS A 167 2.94 13.00 -3.43
CA HIS A 167 2.41 12.30 -2.27
C HIS A 167 3.01 12.75 -0.93
N VAL A 168 4.08 13.56 -0.94
CA VAL A 168 4.74 14.01 0.29
C VAL A 168 4.14 15.34 0.77
N PRO A 169 4.30 15.68 2.07
CA PRO A 169 3.89 16.98 2.58
C PRO A 169 4.45 18.13 1.73
N MET A 170 3.63 19.14 1.47
CA MET A 170 3.99 20.31 0.66
C MET A 170 4.30 20.03 -0.83
N GLY A 171 4.13 18.79 -1.32
CA GLY A 171 4.41 18.42 -2.71
C GLY A 171 3.71 19.29 -3.77
N THR A 172 2.51 19.78 -3.47
CA THR A 172 1.71 20.65 -4.36
C THR A 172 1.82 22.14 -4.05
N CYS A 173 2.54 22.51 -2.98
CA CYS A 173 2.63 23.88 -2.45
C CYS A 173 4.09 24.37 -2.34
N TRP A 174 5.00 23.78 -3.12
CA TRP A 174 6.44 24.08 -3.08
C TRP A 174 6.89 25.12 -4.13
N GLY A 175 6.00 25.54 -5.04
CA GLY A 175 6.37 26.33 -6.22
C GLY A 175 6.98 27.71 -5.92
N ASP A 176 6.66 28.29 -4.75
CA ASP A 176 7.14 29.62 -4.35
C ASP A 176 8.57 29.59 -3.77
N LEU A 177 9.12 28.41 -3.50
CA LEU A 177 10.45 28.24 -2.94
C LEU A 177 11.51 28.17 -4.03
N ALA A 178 12.49 29.07 -3.94
CA ALA A 178 13.63 29.12 -4.84
C ALA A 178 14.88 29.63 -4.11
N GLU A 179 16.03 29.43 -4.75
CA GLU A 179 17.27 30.10 -4.33
C GLU A 179 17.08 31.63 -4.35
N GLY A 180 17.66 32.30 -3.37
CA GLY A 180 17.49 33.73 -3.16
C GLY A 180 16.24 34.12 -2.35
N VAL A 181 15.32 33.21 -2.02
CA VAL A 181 14.26 33.52 -1.05
C VAL A 181 14.87 33.82 0.33
N ARG A 182 14.33 34.84 1.00
CA ARG A 182 14.76 35.27 2.34
C ARG A 182 13.82 34.75 3.41
N VAL A 183 14.38 34.34 4.53
CA VAL A 183 13.69 33.76 5.68
C VAL A 183 14.22 34.33 6.97
N GLU A 184 13.36 34.42 7.98
CA GLU A 184 13.77 34.63 9.36
C GLU A 184 13.98 33.28 10.03
N VAL A 185 15.15 33.09 10.63
CA VAL A 185 15.60 31.81 11.20
C VAL A 185 16.33 32.05 12.52
N LEU A 186 16.43 31.02 13.36
CA LEU A 186 17.18 31.12 14.61
C LEU A 186 18.64 31.50 14.34
N ASN A 187 19.12 32.53 15.05
CA ASN A 187 20.51 32.94 15.02
C ASN A 187 21.30 32.09 16.02
N SER A 188 22.06 31.14 15.48
CA SER A 188 22.98 30.27 16.25
C SER A 188 24.31 30.93 16.59
N ASP A 189 24.66 32.04 15.96
CA ASP A 189 25.91 32.77 16.18
C ASP A 189 25.66 33.95 17.12
N THR A 190 25.32 33.65 18.37
CA THR A 190 25.03 34.64 19.41
C THR A 190 25.50 34.14 20.77
N ASN A 191 25.81 35.06 21.68
CA ASN A 191 26.09 34.74 23.09
C ASN A 191 24.83 34.83 23.98
N LEU A 192 23.69 35.21 23.40
CA LEU A 192 22.45 35.36 24.14
C LEU A 192 21.88 33.98 24.51
N SER A 193 21.41 33.83 25.74
CA SER A 193 20.75 32.60 26.21
C SER A 193 19.32 32.43 25.67
N THR A 194 18.73 33.52 25.15
CA THR A 194 17.38 33.53 24.60
C THR A 194 17.39 33.24 23.10
N LYS A 195 16.31 32.59 22.61
CA LYS A 195 16.12 32.36 21.17
C LYS A 195 15.92 33.71 20.47
N VAL A 196 16.90 34.08 19.66
CA VAL A 196 16.87 35.26 18.79
C VAL A 196 16.98 34.84 17.32
N TYR A 197 16.54 35.72 16.43
CA TYR A 197 16.41 35.42 15.01
C TYR A 197 17.27 36.37 14.19
N TRP A 198 17.64 35.91 12.99
CA TRP A 198 18.24 36.75 11.97
C TRP A 198 17.72 36.35 10.59
N ILE A 199 17.98 37.18 9.59
CA ILE A 199 17.57 36.91 8.22
C ILE A 199 18.65 36.08 7.53
N ALA A 200 18.23 35.05 6.82
CA ALA A 200 19.07 34.24 5.96
C ALA A 200 18.47 34.16 4.54
N GLY A 201 19.35 34.06 3.54
CA GLY A 201 18.99 33.72 2.17
C GLY A 201 19.19 32.24 1.90
N ILE A 202 18.30 31.66 1.10
CA ILE A 202 18.45 30.30 0.57
C ILE A 202 19.53 30.32 -0.52
N VAL A 203 20.66 29.67 -0.26
CA VAL A 203 21.79 29.52 -1.19
C VAL A 203 21.59 28.33 -2.11
N LYS A 204 21.07 27.22 -1.58
CA LYS A 204 20.85 25.98 -2.34
C LYS A 204 19.66 25.22 -1.78
N LEU A 205 18.88 24.58 -2.65
CA LEU A 205 17.77 23.70 -2.27
C LEU A 205 18.09 22.23 -2.58
N ALA A 206 17.67 21.34 -1.67
CA ALA A 206 17.74 19.90 -1.86
C ALA A 206 16.59 19.21 -1.13
N GLY A 207 15.49 18.97 -1.85
CA GLY A 207 14.24 18.51 -1.24
C GLY A 207 13.75 19.51 -0.19
N PHE A 208 13.43 19.03 1.01
CA PHE A 208 13.02 19.88 2.14
C PHE A 208 14.17 20.65 2.78
N LYS A 209 15.43 20.32 2.46
CA LYS A 209 16.60 20.97 3.02
C LYS A 209 17.00 22.19 2.20
N ALA A 210 17.40 23.24 2.89
CA ALA A 210 18.00 24.44 2.31
C ALA A 210 19.35 24.71 2.95
N LEU A 211 20.34 25.06 2.13
CA LEU A 211 21.56 25.69 2.59
C LEU A 211 21.27 27.17 2.78
N LEU A 212 21.43 27.66 4.00
CA LEU A 212 21.13 29.03 4.39
C LEU A 212 22.40 29.80 4.67
N ARG A 213 22.42 31.08 4.24
CA ARG A 213 23.46 32.05 4.58
C ARG A 213 22.84 33.27 5.23
N TYR A 214 23.34 33.65 6.39
CA TYR A 214 22.88 34.88 7.06
C TYR A 214 23.16 36.11 6.19
N GLU A 215 22.20 37.03 6.16
CA GLU A 215 22.40 38.33 5.51
C GLU A 215 23.53 39.10 6.19
N GLY A 216 24.43 39.62 5.37
CA GLY A 216 25.63 40.35 5.80
C GLY A 216 26.95 39.55 5.69
N PHE A 217 26.91 38.24 5.44
CA PHE A 217 28.11 37.44 5.13
C PHE A 217 28.53 37.53 3.65
N ASP A 218 27.66 37.98 2.76
CA ASP A 218 27.93 38.15 1.32
C ASP A 218 28.42 36.85 0.67
N ASN A 219 29.68 36.77 0.25
CA ASN A 219 30.29 35.59 -0.37
C ASN A 219 30.95 34.65 0.63
N ASP A 220 31.02 35.04 1.92
CA ASP A 220 31.61 34.20 2.96
C ASP A 220 30.68 33.02 3.27
N THR A 221 31.20 31.80 3.09
CA THR A 221 30.47 30.55 3.27
C THR A 221 30.75 29.90 4.63
N ILE A 222 31.59 30.50 5.48
CA ILE A 222 32.09 29.88 6.72
C ILE A 222 31.00 29.59 7.74
N ARG A 223 29.89 30.34 7.68
CA ARG A 223 28.71 30.18 8.54
C ARG A 223 27.48 29.70 7.77
N ASP A 224 27.65 29.17 6.56
CA ASP A 224 26.53 28.54 5.87
C ASP A 224 26.10 27.28 6.62
N PHE A 225 24.79 27.04 6.70
CA PHE A 225 24.27 25.89 7.43
C PHE A 225 23.05 25.29 6.72
N TRP A 226 22.93 23.97 6.82
CA TRP A 226 21.78 23.25 6.29
C TRP A 226 20.64 23.24 7.31
N CYS A 227 19.43 23.56 6.84
CA CYS A 227 18.22 23.51 7.65
C CYS A 227 17.10 22.81 6.89
N ASN A 228 16.14 22.20 7.62
CA ASN A 228 14.88 21.77 7.02
C ASN A 228 13.92 22.95 7.01
N LEU A 229 13.32 23.29 5.86
CA LEU A 229 12.42 24.42 5.74
C LEU A 229 11.04 24.20 6.40
N CYS A 230 10.64 22.95 6.62
CA CYS A 230 9.34 22.59 7.20
C CYS A 230 9.40 22.40 8.72
N VAL A 231 10.13 23.27 9.42
CA VAL A 231 10.23 23.27 10.89
C VAL A 231 9.63 24.54 11.48
N PRO A 232 9.15 24.52 12.74
CA PRO A 232 8.48 25.67 13.36
C PRO A 232 9.33 26.94 13.45
N GLU A 233 10.66 26.84 13.39
CA GLU A 233 11.61 27.94 13.53
C GLU A 233 11.91 28.71 12.23
N ILE A 234 11.28 28.33 11.11
CA ILE A 234 11.44 29.00 9.82
C ILE A 234 10.23 29.89 9.56
N HIS A 235 10.50 31.17 9.34
CA HIS A 235 9.45 32.19 9.21
C HIS A 235 9.64 33.09 7.98
N PRO A 236 8.54 33.66 7.44
CA PRO A 236 8.64 34.74 6.47
C PRO A 236 9.27 35.99 7.11
N VAL A 237 9.97 36.79 6.30
CA VAL A 237 10.44 38.11 6.68
C VAL A 237 9.27 38.99 7.13
N GLY A 238 9.41 39.63 8.29
CA GLY A 238 8.38 40.42 8.95
C GLY A 238 7.73 39.73 10.16
N TRP A 239 7.91 38.41 10.31
CA TRP A 239 7.32 37.64 11.41
C TRP A 239 7.83 38.11 12.78
N CYS A 240 9.13 38.35 12.94
CA CYS A 240 9.74 38.84 14.18
C CYS A 240 9.13 40.18 14.60
N ALA A 241 9.00 41.12 13.66
CA ALA A 241 8.39 42.42 13.92
C ALA A 241 6.92 42.27 14.37
N SER A 242 6.15 41.43 13.67
CA SER A 242 4.73 41.17 14.04
C SER A 242 4.57 40.44 15.38
N SER A 243 5.55 39.63 15.77
CA SER A 243 5.53 38.81 16.99
C SER A 243 6.24 39.48 18.17
N GLY A 244 6.69 40.73 18.04
CA GLY A 244 7.43 41.46 19.07
C GLY A 244 8.80 40.86 19.42
N LYS A 245 9.42 40.11 18.49
CA LYS A 245 10.75 39.51 18.66
C LYS A 245 11.82 40.35 17.95
N PRO A 246 13.00 40.57 18.55
CA PRO A 246 14.05 41.34 17.92
C PRO A 246 14.84 40.49 16.90
N LEU A 247 15.18 41.10 15.77
CA LEU A 247 16.24 40.60 14.90
C LEU A 247 17.59 41.00 15.48
N VAL A 248 18.45 40.02 15.75
CA VAL A 248 19.78 40.22 16.35
C VAL A 248 20.85 39.79 15.34
N PRO A 249 21.76 40.69 14.91
CA PRO A 249 22.84 40.35 14.00
C PRO A 249 23.72 39.23 14.54
N PRO A 250 24.22 38.31 13.68
CA PRO A 250 25.21 37.30 14.06
C PRO A 250 26.46 37.97 14.64
N LYS A 251 26.98 37.41 15.74
CA LYS A 251 28.14 37.91 16.48
C LYS A 251 29.35 38.12 15.57
N SER A 252 29.56 37.25 14.59
CA SER A 252 30.70 37.35 13.66
C SER A 252 30.65 38.58 12.76
N ILE A 253 29.46 39.14 12.51
CA ILE A 253 29.29 40.32 11.64
C ILE A 253 28.72 41.53 12.38
N GLN A 254 28.49 41.46 13.69
CA GLN A 254 27.80 42.49 14.47
C GLN A 254 28.39 43.91 14.29
N ASN A 255 29.71 44.01 14.08
CA ASN A 255 30.45 45.26 13.90
C ASN A 255 30.72 45.61 12.42
N LYS A 256 30.28 44.79 11.46
CA LYS A 256 30.51 44.99 10.02
C LYS A 256 29.72 46.18 9.47
N TYR A 257 28.56 46.47 10.05
CA TYR A 257 27.69 47.57 9.64
C TYR A 257 27.30 48.42 10.85
N SER A 258 27.39 49.74 10.70
CA SER A 258 27.00 50.70 11.76
C SER A 258 25.49 50.94 11.84
N ASN A 259 24.77 50.78 10.73
CA ASN A 259 23.32 50.97 10.65
C ASN A 259 22.62 49.76 10.02
N TRP A 260 22.28 48.78 10.87
CA TRP A 260 21.57 47.57 10.46
C TRP A 260 20.21 47.82 9.85
N LYS A 261 19.50 48.86 10.30
CA LYS A 261 18.19 49.23 9.73
C LYS A 261 18.33 49.61 8.26
N ALA A 262 19.26 50.51 7.94
CA ALA A 262 19.51 50.91 6.55
C ALA A 262 20.01 49.74 5.69
N PHE A 263 20.88 48.90 6.24
CA PHE A 263 21.36 47.68 5.57
C PHE A 263 20.20 46.74 5.21
N LEU A 264 19.34 46.41 6.19
CA LEU A 264 18.21 45.51 5.98
C LEU A 264 17.18 46.11 5.02
N VAL A 265 16.85 47.40 5.12
CA VAL A 265 15.96 48.06 4.15
C VAL A 265 16.49 47.89 2.73
N LYS A 266 17.79 48.14 2.50
CA LYS A 266 18.41 47.99 1.17
C LYS A 266 18.36 46.54 0.68
N ARG A 267 18.56 45.55 1.56
CA ARG A 267 18.61 44.13 1.19
C ARG A 267 17.23 43.49 0.99
N LEU A 268 16.23 43.93 1.74
CA LEU A 268 14.91 43.30 1.78
C LEU A 268 13.89 43.98 0.86
N THR A 269 14.12 45.23 0.46
CA THR A 269 13.22 45.92 -0.47
C THR A 269 13.18 45.15 -1.81
N GLY A 270 12.01 44.62 -2.16
CA GLY A 270 11.81 43.81 -3.37
C GLY A 270 12.30 42.36 -3.27
N ALA A 271 12.83 41.94 -2.13
CA ALA A 271 13.26 40.55 -1.93
C ALA A 271 12.05 39.61 -1.76
N LYS A 272 12.15 38.41 -2.32
CA LYS A 272 11.14 37.36 -2.11
C LYS A 272 11.30 36.74 -0.73
N THR A 273 10.18 36.43 -0.08
CA THR A 273 10.10 35.72 1.19
C THR A 273 9.08 34.58 1.09
N LEU A 274 9.01 33.73 2.12
CA LEU A 274 7.96 32.71 2.23
C LEU A 274 6.55 33.34 2.21
N PRO A 275 5.56 32.62 1.66
CA PRO A 275 4.16 32.98 1.83
C PRO A 275 3.76 33.10 3.32
N PRO A 276 2.89 34.05 3.71
CA PRO A 276 2.44 34.19 5.09
C PRO A 276 1.76 32.93 5.66
N ASP A 277 1.11 32.15 4.79
CA ASP A 277 0.41 30.91 5.14
C ASP A 277 1.31 29.66 5.07
N PHE A 278 2.62 29.80 4.80
CA PHE A 278 3.53 28.67 4.63
C PHE A 278 3.55 27.73 5.83
N ALA A 279 3.67 28.27 7.04
CA ALA A 279 3.69 27.46 8.27
C ALA A 279 2.36 26.72 8.51
N ALA A 280 1.23 27.37 8.19
CA ALA A 280 -0.09 26.74 8.27
C ALA A 280 -0.21 25.59 7.26
N LYS A 281 0.20 25.81 6.01
CA LYS A 281 0.25 24.76 4.97
C LYS A 281 1.12 23.58 5.39
N VAL A 282 2.31 23.83 5.96
CA VAL A 282 3.18 22.77 6.48
C VAL A 282 2.45 21.97 7.57
N HIS A 283 1.82 22.64 8.53
CA HIS A 283 1.08 21.98 9.59
C HIS A 283 -0.08 21.13 9.06
N GLU A 284 -0.90 21.66 8.16
CA GLU A 284 -2.01 20.95 7.52
C GLU A 284 -1.54 19.72 6.74
N ASN A 285 -0.45 19.85 5.98
CA ASN A 285 0.12 18.76 5.18
C ASN A 285 0.80 17.66 6.03
N MET A 286 0.97 17.89 7.33
CA MET A 286 1.48 16.90 8.29
C MET A 286 0.34 16.20 9.05
N GLN A 287 -0.93 16.50 8.75
CA GLN A 287 -2.08 15.81 9.30
C GLN A 287 -2.45 14.58 8.46
N PHE A 288 -2.33 13.41 9.06
CA PHE A 288 -2.62 12.14 8.38
C PHE A 288 -4.00 11.58 8.82
N PRO A 289 -4.88 11.22 7.88
CA PRO A 289 -6.27 10.86 8.21
C PRO A 289 -6.41 9.46 8.80
N PHE A 290 -5.53 8.51 8.43
CA PHE A 290 -5.49 7.20 9.05
C PHE A 290 -5.08 7.30 10.51
N LYS A 291 -5.76 6.56 11.39
CA LYS A 291 -5.53 6.56 12.84
C LYS A 291 -5.20 5.16 13.34
N LYS A 292 -4.54 5.10 14.50
CA LYS A 292 -4.26 3.85 15.20
C LYS A 292 -5.56 3.06 15.45
N LEU A 293 -5.49 1.73 15.39
CA LEU A 293 -6.61 0.80 15.53
C LEU A 293 -7.61 0.79 14.35
N MET A 294 -7.37 1.56 13.29
CA MET A 294 -8.12 1.40 12.04
C MET A 294 -7.79 0.06 11.38
N ARG A 295 -8.81 -0.61 10.85
CA ARG A 295 -8.72 -1.90 10.15
C ARG A 295 -8.72 -1.67 8.65
N VAL A 296 -7.83 -2.38 7.96
CA VAL A 296 -7.70 -2.36 6.49
C VAL A 296 -7.55 -3.78 5.97
N GLU A 297 -7.99 -4.03 4.73
CA GLU A 297 -7.61 -5.23 3.98
C GLU A 297 -6.29 -4.95 3.26
N VAL A 298 -5.33 -5.86 3.36
CA VAL A 298 -4.01 -5.73 2.72
C VAL A 298 -3.55 -7.08 2.19
N VAL A 299 -2.72 -7.08 1.14
CA VAL A 299 -2.11 -8.29 0.57
C VAL A 299 -1.40 -9.12 1.65
N ASP A 300 -1.59 -10.44 1.63
CA ASP A 300 -0.87 -11.35 2.52
C ASP A 300 0.53 -11.62 1.96
N LYS A 301 1.57 -11.07 2.61
CA LYS A 301 2.97 -11.25 2.17
C LYS A 301 3.43 -12.71 2.05
N THR A 302 2.73 -13.65 2.70
CA THR A 302 3.02 -15.09 2.61
C THR A 302 2.22 -15.79 1.50
N HIS A 303 1.13 -15.18 1.04
CA HIS A 303 0.20 -15.73 0.04
C HIS A 303 -0.36 -14.59 -0.82
N LEU A 304 0.39 -14.18 -1.83
CA LEU A 304 0.08 -13.00 -2.66
C LEU A 304 -1.30 -13.01 -3.32
N CYS A 305 -1.84 -14.20 -3.59
CA CYS A 305 -3.15 -14.36 -4.22
C CYS A 305 -4.35 -13.93 -3.37
N ARG A 306 -4.14 -13.54 -2.11
CA ARG A 306 -5.21 -13.16 -1.18
C ARG A 306 -4.85 -11.94 -0.34
N THR A 307 -5.89 -11.30 0.18
CA THR A 307 -5.80 -10.30 1.24
C THR A 307 -6.08 -10.90 2.61
N ARG A 308 -5.76 -10.14 3.64
CA ARG A 308 -6.16 -10.39 5.03
C ARG A 308 -6.28 -9.06 5.77
N VAL A 309 -6.99 -9.06 6.90
CA VAL A 309 -7.18 -7.87 7.72
C VAL A 309 -5.91 -7.55 8.52
N ALA A 310 -5.56 -6.27 8.56
CA ALA A 310 -4.51 -5.71 9.39
C ALA A 310 -4.97 -4.44 10.10
N LEU A 311 -4.32 -4.14 11.22
CA LEU A 311 -4.55 -2.96 12.05
C LEU A 311 -3.46 -1.94 11.80
N VAL A 312 -3.84 -0.67 11.71
CA VAL A 312 -2.90 0.45 11.78
C VAL A 312 -2.36 0.54 13.20
N GLU A 313 -1.09 0.21 13.38
CA GLU A 313 -0.41 0.30 14.67
C GLU A 313 0.21 1.69 14.87
N GLN A 314 0.82 2.24 13.81
CA GLN A 314 1.53 3.51 13.83
C GLN A 314 1.39 4.25 12.49
N VAL A 315 1.44 5.58 12.55
CA VAL A 315 1.43 6.47 11.37
C VAL A 315 2.61 7.44 11.49
N ILE A 316 3.55 7.37 10.55
CA ILE A 316 4.77 8.19 10.54
C ILE A 316 4.92 8.80 9.15
N GLY A 317 4.73 10.12 9.03
CA GLY A 317 4.92 10.83 7.75
C GLY A 317 4.07 10.26 6.60
N GLY A 318 2.82 9.88 6.88
CA GLY A 318 1.93 9.23 5.90
C GLY A 318 2.18 7.73 5.67
N ARG A 319 3.23 7.16 6.27
CA ARG A 319 3.49 5.71 6.23
C ARG A 319 2.77 5.01 7.37
N LEU A 320 2.06 3.95 7.04
CA LEU A 320 1.35 3.09 7.97
C LEU A 320 2.23 1.89 8.32
N ARG A 321 2.38 1.64 9.62
CA ARG A 321 2.80 0.34 10.12
C ARG A 321 1.56 -0.49 10.39
N LEU A 322 1.36 -1.54 9.60
CA LEU A 322 0.23 -2.44 9.73
C LEU A 322 0.66 -3.72 10.44
N VAL A 323 -0.18 -4.25 11.31
CA VAL A 323 0.02 -5.56 11.95
C VAL A 323 -1.20 -6.43 11.67
N TYR A 324 -0.98 -7.64 11.16
CA TYR A 324 -2.10 -8.54 10.86
C TYR A 324 -2.84 -8.97 12.13
N GLU A 325 -4.18 -9.05 12.11
CA GLU A 325 -4.98 -9.33 13.33
C GLU A 325 -4.60 -10.64 14.07
N GLU A 326 -4.07 -11.63 13.35
CA GLU A 326 -3.74 -12.97 13.87
C GLU A 326 -2.24 -13.25 13.87
N SER A 327 -1.38 -12.22 13.81
CA SER A 327 0.07 -12.39 13.75
C SER A 327 0.81 -11.16 14.27
N SER A 328 2.02 -11.36 14.79
CA SER A 328 2.94 -10.28 15.13
C SER A 328 3.68 -9.70 13.92
N ASP A 329 3.46 -10.25 12.73
CA ASP A 329 4.09 -9.79 11.51
C ASP A 329 3.60 -8.41 11.11
N ASP A 330 4.55 -7.50 10.84
CA ASP A 330 4.26 -6.18 10.33
C ASP A 330 4.33 -6.08 8.80
N PHE A 331 3.76 -4.99 8.30
CA PHE A 331 3.76 -4.60 6.91
C PHE A 331 3.78 -3.06 6.83
N TRP A 332 4.78 -2.49 6.16
CA TRP A 332 4.92 -1.05 5.99
C TRP A 332 4.50 -0.60 4.60
N CYS A 333 3.62 0.39 4.52
CA CYS A 333 3.26 1.01 3.24
C CYS A 333 2.85 2.48 3.42
N HIS A 334 2.78 3.24 2.33
CA HIS A 334 2.18 4.57 2.36
C HIS A 334 0.65 4.46 2.49
N MET A 335 -0.02 5.47 3.06
CA MET A 335 -1.49 5.54 3.14
C MET A 335 -2.20 5.58 1.77
N TYR A 336 -1.47 5.91 0.70
CA TYR A 336 -1.95 5.86 -0.68
C TYR A 336 -1.47 4.62 -1.44
N SER A 337 -0.96 3.61 -0.73
CA SER A 337 -0.52 2.36 -1.33
C SER A 337 -1.70 1.68 -2.06
N PRO A 338 -1.50 1.15 -3.28
CA PRO A 338 -2.53 0.38 -3.98
C PRO A 338 -2.74 -1.01 -3.37
N LEU A 339 -1.98 -1.37 -2.33
CA LEU A 339 -2.02 -2.68 -1.67
C LEU A 339 -2.96 -2.74 -0.47
N ILE A 340 -3.50 -1.58 -0.05
CA ILE A 340 -4.42 -1.48 1.07
C ILE A 340 -5.80 -1.06 0.58
N HIS A 341 -6.83 -1.63 1.17
CA HIS A 341 -8.22 -1.43 0.77
C HIS A 341 -9.15 -1.39 1.99
N ALA A 342 -10.34 -0.81 1.80
CA ALA A 342 -11.38 -0.80 2.82
C ALA A 342 -11.87 -2.23 3.12
N ILE A 343 -12.39 -2.42 4.34
CA ILE A 343 -12.99 -3.70 4.73
C ILE A 343 -14.17 -4.03 3.80
N GLY A 344 -14.19 -5.25 3.24
CA GLY A 344 -15.19 -5.71 2.29
C GLY A 344 -14.76 -5.59 0.82
N TRP A 345 -13.67 -4.89 0.51
CA TRP A 345 -13.19 -4.70 -0.86
C TRP A 345 -12.92 -6.02 -1.58
N SER A 346 -12.26 -6.98 -0.92
CA SER A 346 -11.93 -8.25 -1.58
C SER A 346 -13.19 -9.02 -1.97
N ARG A 347 -14.23 -8.93 -1.15
CA ARG A 347 -15.54 -9.52 -1.44
C ARG A 347 -16.21 -8.82 -2.60
N SER A 348 -16.19 -7.48 -2.65
CA SER A 348 -16.87 -6.72 -3.71
C SER A 348 -16.28 -6.99 -5.09
N ILE A 349 -14.95 -7.06 -5.19
CA ILE A 349 -14.30 -7.29 -6.49
C ILE A 349 -14.08 -8.78 -6.84
N GLY A 350 -14.36 -9.69 -5.92
CA GLY A 350 -14.14 -11.13 -6.11
C GLY A 350 -12.68 -11.58 -5.96
N HIS A 351 -11.88 -10.82 -5.23
CA HIS A 351 -10.52 -11.17 -4.80
C HIS A 351 -10.57 -12.17 -3.64
N ARG A 352 -9.57 -13.05 -3.56
CA ARG A 352 -9.50 -14.05 -2.47
C ARG A 352 -9.14 -13.33 -1.17
N PHE A 353 -9.71 -13.77 -0.05
CA PHE A 353 -9.36 -13.22 1.27
C PHE A 353 -9.27 -14.33 2.32
N LYS A 354 -8.44 -14.11 3.34
CA LYS A 354 -8.39 -14.95 4.54
C LYS A 354 -9.53 -14.57 5.46
N ARG A 355 -10.36 -15.54 5.88
CA ARG A 355 -11.33 -15.31 6.95
C ARG A 355 -10.61 -15.03 8.26
N SER A 356 -11.07 -14.01 8.98
CA SER A 356 -10.74 -13.79 10.38
C SER A 356 -11.62 -14.72 11.22
N ASP A 357 -11.01 -15.54 12.08
CA ASP A 357 -11.75 -16.35 13.07
C ASP A 357 -12.12 -15.53 14.33
N VAL A 358 -11.90 -14.22 14.29
CA VAL A 358 -11.99 -13.31 15.42
C VAL A 358 -13.46 -12.95 15.71
N SER A 359 -14.12 -13.76 16.54
CA SER A 359 -15.43 -13.44 17.14
C SER A 359 -15.35 -12.34 18.23
N LYS A 360 -14.17 -11.80 18.53
CA LYS A 360 -13.96 -10.76 19.53
C LYS A 360 -13.21 -9.59 18.91
N LYS A 361 -13.94 -8.58 18.40
CA LYS A 361 -13.32 -7.27 18.12
C LYS A 361 -12.60 -6.84 19.40
N ILE A 362 -11.31 -6.55 19.30
CA ILE A 362 -10.60 -5.90 20.41
C ILE A 362 -11.25 -4.53 20.59
N ASP A 363 -11.47 -4.13 21.85
CA ASP A 363 -12.12 -2.87 22.18
C ASP A 363 -11.40 -1.69 21.50
N GLY A 364 -12.18 -0.75 20.94
CA GLY A 364 -11.67 0.43 20.22
C GLY A 364 -11.23 0.23 18.76
N GLN A 365 -11.32 -0.97 18.19
CA GLN A 365 -11.05 -1.16 16.75
C GLN A 365 -12.17 -0.60 15.87
N MET A 366 -11.80 0.07 14.78
CA MET A 366 -12.76 0.60 13.80
C MET A 366 -12.32 0.29 12.36
N ASP A 367 -13.27 0.16 11.44
CA ASP A 367 -12.93 -0.01 10.03
C ASP A 367 -12.50 1.34 9.44
N ALA A 368 -11.41 1.36 8.67
CA ALA A 368 -10.98 2.58 7.99
C ALA A 368 -12.06 3.03 6.98
N PRO A 369 -12.53 4.29 7.02
CA PRO A 369 -13.53 4.78 6.08
C PRO A 369 -13.05 4.70 4.62
N ALA A 370 -13.92 4.24 3.72
CA ALA A 370 -13.61 4.08 2.30
C ALA A 370 -13.04 5.35 1.62
N PRO A 371 -13.48 6.59 1.95
CA PRO A 371 -12.92 7.80 1.36
C PRO A 371 -11.44 8.07 1.68
N LEU A 372 -10.85 7.39 2.68
CA LEU A 372 -9.44 7.58 3.03
C LEU A 372 -8.48 6.89 2.04
N PHE A 373 -8.96 5.90 1.30
CA PHE A 373 -8.16 5.14 0.36
C PHE A 373 -7.96 5.91 -0.95
N ALA A 374 -6.82 5.70 -1.59
CA ALA A 374 -6.53 6.32 -2.88
C ALA A 374 -7.60 5.92 -3.90
N LYS A 375 -8.21 6.93 -4.54
CA LYS A 375 -9.20 6.69 -5.59
C LYS A 375 -8.52 6.03 -6.78
N VAL A 376 -9.11 4.92 -7.21
CA VAL A 376 -8.70 4.20 -8.41
C VAL A 376 -9.48 4.76 -9.59
N LYS A 377 -8.84 4.84 -10.76
CA LYS A 377 -9.48 5.36 -11.97
C LYS A 377 -10.54 4.37 -12.44
N ASP A 378 -11.75 4.86 -12.68
CA ASP A 378 -12.82 4.05 -13.27
C ASP A 378 -12.45 3.63 -14.69
N VAL A 379 -12.80 2.38 -15.03
CA VAL A 379 -12.53 1.78 -16.34
C VAL A 379 -13.78 1.11 -16.89
N ASP A 380 -13.97 1.22 -18.20
CA ASP A 380 -15.05 0.54 -18.91
C ASP A 380 -14.60 -0.88 -19.30
N GLN A 381 -15.28 -1.88 -18.74
CA GLN A 381 -15.04 -3.29 -19.02
C GLN A 381 -16.05 -3.89 -20.00
N SER A 382 -16.96 -3.08 -20.55
CA SER A 382 -18.00 -3.56 -21.47
C SER A 382 -17.50 -3.82 -22.89
N GLY A 383 -16.43 -3.13 -23.30
CA GLY A 383 -15.81 -3.25 -24.62
C GLY A 383 -14.72 -4.32 -24.72
N GLU A 384 -13.71 -4.08 -25.56
CA GLU A 384 -12.51 -4.93 -25.62
C GLU A 384 -11.74 -4.83 -24.30
N TRP A 385 -11.57 -5.96 -23.63
CA TRP A 385 -10.97 -6.03 -22.31
C TRP A 385 -9.94 -7.16 -22.19
N PHE A 386 -9.16 -7.11 -21.10
CA PHE A 386 -8.26 -8.20 -20.71
C PHE A 386 -9.01 -9.53 -20.61
N LYS A 387 -8.36 -10.62 -21.01
CA LYS A 387 -8.90 -11.99 -20.94
C LYS A 387 -7.87 -12.93 -20.32
N ASP A 388 -8.36 -13.98 -19.66
CA ASP A 388 -7.49 -15.06 -19.18
C ASP A 388 -6.61 -15.62 -20.32
N GLY A 389 -5.34 -15.87 -20.01
CA GLY A 389 -4.33 -16.34 -20.94
C GLY A 389 -3.56 -15.25 -21.69
N MET A 390 -4.04 -13.99 -21.71
CA MET A 390 -3.33 -12.88 -22.35
C MET A 390 -1.94 -12.67 -21.74
N LYS A 391 -0.97 -12.39 -22.60
CA LYS A 391 0.44 -12.19 -22.23
C LYS A 391 0.77 -10.71 -22.14
N LEU A 392 1.58 -10.35 -21.15
CA LEU A 392 2.05 -9.00 -20.92
C LEU A 392 3.43 -9.02 -20.24
N GLU A 393 3.99 -7.86 -19.95
CA GLU A 393 5.19 -7.69 -19.12
C GLU A 393 4.78 -7.03 -17.80
N ALA A 394 5.34 -7.46 -16.66
CA ALA A 394 5.00 -6.90 -15.35
C ALA A 394 6.20 -6.88 -14.40
N ILE A 395 6.24 -5.90 -13.50
CA ILE A 395 7.22 -5.86 -12.40
C ILE A 395 6.94 -7.05 -11.46
N ASP A 396 7.95 -7.83 -11.09
CA ASP A 396 7.77 -8.93 -10.14
C ASP A 396 7.53 -8.38 -8.71
N PRO A 397 6.37 -8.64 -8.07
CA PRO A 397 6.07 -8.13 -6.73
C PRO A 397 6.99 -8.70 -5.64
N LEU A 398 7.69 -9.82 -5.91
CA LEU A 398 8.70 -10.40 -5.02
C LEU A 398 10.12 -9.97 -5.38
N ASN A 399 10.32 -9.35 -6.53
CA ASN A 399 11.60 -8.82 -6.98
C ASN A 399 11.39 -7.54 -7.82
N LEU A 400 11.26 -6.41 -7.12
CA LEU A 400 10.95 -5.11 -7.74
C LEU A 400 11.99 -4.60 -8.74
N SER A 401 13.17 -5.23 -8.82
CA SER A 401 14.21 -4.94 -9.81
C SER A 401 14.01 -5.63 -11.15
N ALA A 402 13.04 -6.55 -11.28
CA ALA A 402 12.81 -7.33 -12.48
C ALA A 402 11.46 -7.04 -13.12
N ILE A 403 11.47 -6.80 -14.43
CA ILE A 403 10.28 -6.92 -15.28
C ILE A 403 10.32 -8.31 -15.91
N CYS A 404 9.22 -9.04 -15.82
CA CYS A 404 9.10 -10.43 -16.24
C CYS A 404 7.99 -10.60 -17.27
N VAL A 405 8.08 -11.66 -18.06
CA VAL A 405 6.94 -12.16 -18.84
C VAL A 405 5.86 -12.62 -17.86
N ALA A 406 4.63 -12.19 -18.10
CA ALA A 406 3.50 -12.45 -17.21
C ALA A 406 2.23 -12.79 -17.99
N THR A 407 1.29 -13.42 -17.29
CA THR A 407 0.02 -13.91 -17.84
C THR A 407 -1.15 -13.42 -17.00
N VAL A 408 -2.18 -12.88 -17.66
CA VAL A 408 -3.49 -12.64 -17.01
C VAL A 408 -4.12 -13.99 -16.70
N ARG A 409 -4.42 -14.24 -15.42
CA ARG A 409 -5.02 -15.49 -14.93
C ARG A 409 -6.48 -15.35 -14.52
N LYS A 410 -6.88 -14.14 -14.11
CA LYS A 410 -8.27 -13.85 -13.76
C LYS A 410 -8.56 -12.36 -13.94
N VAL A 411 -9.71 -12.05 -14.51
CA VAL A 411 -10.28 -10.71 -14.54
C VAL A 411 -11.25 -10.59 -13.36
N LEU A 412 -11.08 -9.55 -12.55
CA LEU A 412 -11.92 -9.22 -11.40
C LEU A 412 -12.77 -7.99 -11.73
N ALA A 413 -13.71 -7.65 -10.84
CA ALA A 413 -14.48 -6.40 -11.00
C ALA A 413 -13.59 -5.17 -10.81
N ASP A 414 -14.13 -4.00 -11.14
CA ASP A 414 -13.50 -2.68 -10.95
C ASP A 414 -12.09 -2.57 -11.53
N GLY A 415 -11.83 -3.26 -12.65
CA GLY A 415 -10.58 -3.17 -13.40
C GLY A 415 -9.41 -3.97 -12.83
N TYR A 416 -9.62 -4.77 -11.78
CA TYR A 416 -8.56 -5.55 -11.16
C TYR A 416 -8.28 -6.87 -11.92
N LEU A 417 -7.02 -7.31 -11.89
CA LEU A 417 -6.51 -8.44 -12.64
C LEU A 417 -5.62 -9.29 -11.73
N MET A 418 -5.84 -10.60 -11.68
CA MET A 418 -4.87 -11.54 -11.12
C MET A 418 -3.87 -11.92 -12.21
N ILE A 419 -2.61 -11.60 -11.98
CA ILE A 419 -1.51 -11.82 -12.93
C ILE A 419 -0.49 -12.75 -12.30
N ALA A 420 0.03 -13.67 -13.09
CA ALA A 420 1.08 -14.59 -12.69
C ALA A 420 2.36 -14.33 -13.46
N ILE A 421 3.51 -14.45 -12.78
CA ILE A 421 4.82 -14.34 -13.41
C ILE A 421 5.20 -15.71 -13.99
N ASP A 422 5.47 -15.75 -15.29
CA ASP A 422 5.66 -16.99 -16.04
C ASP A 422 6.91 -17.77 -15.54
N GLY A 423 6.74 -19.07 -15.30
CA GLY A 423 7.81 -19.96 -14.84
C GLY A 423 8.07 -19.94 -13.32
N SER A 424 7.34 -19.13 -12.56
CA SER A 424 7.27 -19.21 -11.08
C SER A 424 5.94 -19.74 -10.54
N GLU A 425 5.01 -20.05 -11.45
CA GLU A 425 3.61 -20.35 -11.16
C GLU A 425 3.41 -21.54 -10.23
N ALA A 426 2.78 -21.30 -9.09
CA ALA A 426 2.32 -22.37 -8.22
C ALA A 426 1.07 -23.01 -8.83
N ALA A 427 0.96 -24.35 -8.77
CA ALA A 427 -0.16 -25.09 -9.34
C ALA A 427 -1.52 -24.73 -8.70
N ASP A 428 -1.52 -24.05 -7.56
CA ASP A 428 -2.70 -23.56 -6.87
C ASP A 428 -3.02 -22.07 -7.11
N GLY A 429 -2.18 -21.39 -7.90
CA GLY A 429 -2.26 -19.96 -8.12
C GLY A 429 -2.05 -19.13 -6.86
N SER A 430 -1.31 -19.67 -5.88
CA SER A 430 -1.03 -18.97 -4.62
C SER A 430 -0.11 -17.75 -4.79
N ASP A 431 0.61 -17.72 -5.90
CA ASP A 431 1.58 -16.70 -6.29
C ASP A 431 1.04 -15.69 -7.31
N TRP A 432 -0.23 -15.79 -7.70
CA TRP A 432 -0.88 -14.76 -8.49
C TRP A 432 -0.95 -13.48 -7.69
N PHE A 433 -0.66 -12.35 -8.32
CA PHE A 433 -0.69 -11.04 -7.69
C PHE A 433 -1.74 -10.15 -8.36
N CYS A 434 -2.40 -9.31 -7.56
CA CYS A 434 -3.45 -8.43 -8.04
C CYS A 434 -2.86 -7.10 -8.52
N TYR A 435 -3.08 -6.76 -9.79
CA TYR A 435 -2.83 -5.42 -10.34
C TYR A 435 -4.14 -4.80 -10.79
N HIS A 436 -4.27 -3.48 -10.68
CA HIS A 436 -5.31 -2.76 -11.42
C HIS A 436 -4.88 -2.60 -12.88
N SER A 437 -5.84 -2.60 -13.82
CA SER A 437 -5.61 -2.42 -15.26
C SER A 437 -4.87 -1.11 -15.61
N THR A 438 -5.00 -0.08 -14.77
CA THR A 438 -4.28 1.20 -14.92
C THR A 438 -2.97 1.26 -14.11
N SER A 439 -2.50 0.12 -13.59
CA SER A 439 -1.28 0.09 -12.79
C SER A 439 -0.07 0.47 -13.67
N PRO A 440 0.84 1.33 -13.18
CA PRO A 440 2.08 1.64 -13.90
C PRO A 440 3.11 0.49 -13.84
N SER A 441 2.76 -0.65 -13.25
CA SER A 441 3.63 -1.81 -13.06
C SER A 441 3.34 -2.96 -14.03
N ILE A 442 2.40 -2.76 -14.96
CA ILE A 442 2.08 -3.69 -16.05
C ILE A 442 2.25 -2.99 -17.40
N PHE A 443 2.75 -3.71 -18.39
CA PHE A 443 3.17 -3.17 -19.68
C PHE A 443 2.75 -4.11 -20.83
N PRO A 444 2.48 -3.58 -22.03
CA PRO A 444 2.25 -4.41 -23.20
C PRO A 444 3.49 -5.25 -23.54
N ALA A 445 3.28 -6.43 -24.14
CA ALA A 445 4.37 -7.25 -24.61
C ALA A 445 5.26 -6.49 -25.62
N GLY A 446 6.57 -6.51 -25.42
CA GLY A 446 7.56 -5.78 -26.20
C GLY A 446 8.02 -4.45 -25.57
N PHE A 447 7.40 -4.00 -24.47
CA PHE A 447 7.77 -2.76 -23.79
C PHE A 447 9.26 -2.72 -23.41
N CYS A 448 9.78 -3.77 -22.76
CA CYS A 448 11.20 -3.86 -22.40
C CYS A 448 12.10 -3.81 -23.63
N GLY A 449 11.72 -4.49 -24.72
CA GLY A 449 12.49 -4.50 -25.97
C GLY A 449 12.58 -3.11 -26.62
N ILE A 450 11.49 -2.36 -26.60
CA ILE A 450 11.43 -1.00 -27.17
C ILE A 450 12.23 -0.01 -26.34
N ASN A 451 12.22 -0.16 -25.01
CA ASN A 451 12.87 0.78 -24.07
C ASN A 451 14.28 0.34 -23.66
N ASN A 452 14.84 -0.69 -24.29
CA ASN A 452 16.16 -1.24 -23.96
C ASN A 452 16.30 -1.62 -22.46
N ILE A 453 15.26 -2.22 -21.90
CA ILE A 453 15.21 -2.74 -20.53
C ILE A 453 15.40 -4.26 -20.58
N GLU A 454 16.17 -4.81 -19.62
CA GLU A 454 16.33 -6.26 -19.52
C GLU A 454 15.04 -6.94 -19.06
N LEU A 455 14.43 -7.71 -19.96
CA LEU A 455 13.29 -8.56 -19.66
C LEU A 455 13.75 -9.89 -19.06
N THR A 456 13.19 -10.27 -17.91
CA THR A 456 13.42 -11.58 -17.31
C THR A 456 12.56 -12.63 -18.01
N PRO A 457 13.18 -13.62 -18.69
CA PRO A 457 12.43 -14.68 -19.38
C PRO A 457 11.82 -15.68 -18.39
N PRO A 458 10.82 -16.47 -18.81
CA PRO A 458 10.28 -17.55 -17.98
C PRO A 458 11.39 -18.53 -17.57
N ARG A 459 11.38 -19.01 -16.32
CA ARG A 459 12.47 -19.86 -15.76
C ARG A 459 12.78 -21.14 -16.56
N ALA A 460 11.85 -21.63 -17.38
CA ALA A 460 12.03 -22.80 -18.25
C ALA A 460 12.73 -22.49 -19.59
N PHE A 461 13.01 -21.21 -19.91
CA PHE A 461 13.67 -20.81 -21.15
C PHE A 461 15.20 -20.92 -21.03
N ARG A 462 15.80 -21.96 -21.64
CA ARG A 462 17.27 -22.10 -21.74
C ARG A 462 17.86 -21.00 -22.64
N LYS A 463 19.03 -20.48 -22.25
CA LYS A 463 19.77 -19.35 -22.85
C LYS A 463 20.17 -19.50 -24.34
N SER A 464 19.95 -20.65 -24.99
CA SER A 464 20.36 -20.91 -26.38
C SER A 464 19.41 -20.38 -27.47
N GLN A 465 18.25 -19.81 -27.11
CA GLN A 465 17.23 -19.33 -28.06
C GLN A 465 17.03 -17.81 -28.07
N ARG A 466 17.98 -17.03 -27.54
CA ARG A 466 17.89 -15.57 -27.38
C ARG A 466 17.70 -14.76 -28.67
N ARG A 467 17.91 -15.33 -29.87
CA ARG A 467 17.89 -14.59 -31.14
C ARG A 467 16.71 -14.87 -32.09
N ALA A 468 15.82 -15.82 -31.81
CA ALA A 468 14.88 -16.33 -32.83
C ALA A 468 13.39 -16.42 -32.42
N VAL A 469 13.00 -15.90 -31.25
CA VAL A 469 11.77 -16.38 -30.59
C VAL A 469 10.68 -15.33 -30.40
N PHE A 470 10.97 -14.03 -30.30
CA PHE A 470 9.88 -13.05 -30.17
C PHE A 470 9.01 -12.98 -31.45
N GLY A 471 9.67 -13.04 -32.62
CA GLY A 471 8.98 -13.16 -33.91
C GLY A 471 8.03 -14.35 -33.96
N ARG A 472 8.42 -15.51 -33.39
CA ARG A 472 7.62 -16.76 -33.37
C ARG A 472 6.51 -16.80 -32.32
N TRP A 473 6.67 -16.11 -31.18
CA TRP A 473 5.60 -16.02 -30.16
C TRP A 473 4.52 -15.03 -30.58
N VAL A 474 4.91 -13.90 -31.15
CA VAL A 474 3.97 -12.95 -31.76
C VAL A 474 3.23 -13.61 -32.93
N THR A 475 3.86 -14.46 -33.76
CA THR A 475 3.12 -15.15 -34.85
C THR A 475 2.08 -16.15 -34.34
N LYS A 476 2.34 -16.83 -33.21
CA LYS A 476 1.40 -17.84 -32.67
C LYS A 476 0.23 -17.19 -31.90
N ALA A 477 0.39 -15.97 -31.41
CA ALA A 477 -0.67 -15.17 -30.79
C ALA A 477 -1.42 -14.26 -31.81
N ASN A 478 -0.73 -13.78 -32.85
CA ASN A 478 -1.33 -12.92 -33.90
C ASN A 478 -2.16 -13.68 -34.94
N GLN A 479 -2.15 -15.02 -34.95
CA GLN A 479 -3.08 -15.78 -35.80
C GLN A 479 -4.56 -15.57 -35.41
N THR A 480 -4.84 -14.93 -34.27
CA THR A 480 -6.20 -14.66 -33.79
C THR A 480 -6.60 -13.17 -33.82
N LEU A 481 -5.72 -12.25 -34.25
CA LEU A 481 -5.91 -10.79 -34.05
C LEU A 481 -5.41 -9.95 -35.24
N ASN A 482 -5.70 -10.37 -36.47
CA ASN A 482 -5.24 -9.70 -37.70
C ASN A 482 -6.26 -8.73 -38.33
N VAL A 483 -6.96 -7.90 -37.53
CA VAL A 483 -7.82 -6.84 -38.11
C VAL A 483 -7.59 -5.44 -37.51
N THR A 484 -6.98 -5.27 -36.33
CA THR A 484 -7.00 -3.95 -35.65
C THR A 484 -5.68 -3.17 -35.65
N LEU A 485 -4.58 -3.73 -36.19
CA LEU A 485 -3.25 -3.11 -36.09
C LEU A 485 -3.07 -1.81 -36.92
N SER A 486 -3.94 -1.54 -37.89
CA SER A 486 -3.83 -0.33 -38.72
C SER A 486 -4.39 0.93 -38.02
N MET A 487 -5.38 0.79 -37.13
CA MET A 487 -5.97 1.93 -36.41
C MET A 487 -5.15 2.38 -35.20
N VAL A 488 -4.47 1.45 -34.52
CA VAL A 488 -3.67 1.77 -33.31
C VAL A 488 -2.43 2.61 -33.65
N LYS A 489 -1.83 2.41 -34.84
CA LYS A 489 -0.72 3.26 -35.31
C LYS A 489 -1.16 4.71 -35.60
N LEU A 490 -2.39 4.91 -36.08
CA LEU A 490 -2.92 6.24 -36.37
C LEU A 490 -3.26 7.01 -35.08
N ILE A 491 -3.77 6.32 -34.06
CA ILE A 491 -4.12 6.92 -32.76
C ILE A 491 -2.87 7.30 -31.96
N ILE A 492 -1.81 6.49 -31.99
CA ILE A 492 -0.54 6.82 -31.31
C ILE A 492 0.17 8.00 -31.99
N MET A 493 0.10 8.12 -33.33
CA MET A 493 0.66 9.29 -34.02
C MET A 493 -0.14 10.58 -33.74
N LEU A 494 -1.47 10.49 -33.61
CA LEU A 494 -2.30 11.66 -33.27
C LEU A 494 -2.16 12.11 -31.81
N TRP A 495 -1.83 11.21 -30.88
CA TRP A 495 -1.61 11.55 -29.47
C TRP A 495 -0.25 12.18 -29.19
N MET A 496 0.74 11.99 -30.08
CA MET A 496 2.06 12.65 -29.97
C MET A 496 2.09 14.06 -30.58
N MET A 497 0.99 14.53 -31.18
CA MET A 497 0.90 15.84 -31.86
C MET A 497 0.04 16.88 -31.14
N TYR A 498 -0.39 16.64 -29.89
CA TYR A 498 -1.10 17.62 -29.05
C TYR A 498 -0.60 17.65 -27.61
#